data_AF-A0A830EFG5-F1
#
_entry.id   AF-A0A830EFG5-F1
#
_cell.length_a   1.000
_cell.length_b   1.000
_cell.length_c   1.000
_cell.angle_alpha   90.00
_cell.angle_beta   90.00
_cell.angle_gamma   90.00
#
_symmetry.space_group_name_H-M   'P 1'
#
loop_
_entity.id
_entity.type
_entity.pdbx_description
1 polymer ?
#
loop_
_entity_poly.entity_id
_entity_poly.type
_entity_poly.pdbx_seq_one_letter_code
_entity_poly.pdbx_strand_id
1 'polypeptide(L)' 'MPDTKNGRERKGRNKRTQRREELYEAEVDALDDDEDLPPFEPTRDRPFLADELPDAE' A
#
# COMPACT_ATOMS: atom_id res chain seq x y z
N MET A 1 2.20 1.92 -30.48
CA MET A 1 3.68 1.94 -30.40
C MET A 1 4.12 2.01 -28.93
N PRO A 2 4.85 0.99 -28.44
CA PRO A 2 5.33 0.91 -27.06
C PRO A 2 6.36 1.98 -26.69
N ASP A 3 7.00 2.63 -27.67
CA ASP A 3 8.08 3.60 -27.45
C ASP A 3 7.63 5.08 -27.55
N THR A 4 6.33 5.32 -27.45
CA THR A 4 5.78 6.68 -27.36
C THR A 4 5.73 7.12 -25.90
N LYS A 5 5.72 8.44 -25.64
CA LYS A 5 5.47 8.98 -24.29
C LYS A 5 4.21 8.35 -23.66
N ASN A 6 3.12 8.32 -24.43
CA ASN A 6 1.85 7.72 -24.00
C ASN A 6 1.98 6.21 -23.72
N GLY A 7 2.77 5.49 -24.52
CA GLY A 7 3.08 4.08 -24.29
C GLY A 7 3.85 3.84 -22.99
N ARG A 8 4.88 4.66 -22.73
CA ARG A 8 5.69 4.62 -21.51
C ARG A 8 4.85 4.96 -20.27
N GLU A 9 4.00 5.98 -20.35
CA GLU A 9 3.09 6.36 -19.27
C GLU A 9 2.06 5.27 -18.97
N ARG A 10 1.48 4.64 -20.00
CA ARG A 10 0.56 3.51 -19.83
C ARG A 10 1.27 2.35 -19.16
N LYS A 11 2.48 2.00 -19.58
CA LYS A 11 3.29 0.95 -18.94
C LYS A 11 3.56 1.27 -17.46
N GLY A 12 3.90 2.52 -17.15
CA GLY A 12 4.12 2.97 -15.78
C GLY A 12 2.85 2.96 -14.91
N ARG A 13 1.68 3.24 -15.48
CA ARG A 13 0.39 3.09 -14.81
C ARG A 13 0.06 1.62 -14.56
N ASN A 14 0.16 0.78 -15.58
CA ASN A 14 -0.09 -0.66 -15.45
C ASN A 14 0.80 -1.31 -14.39
N LYS A 15 2.10 -0.96 -14.35
CA LYS A 15 3.02 -1.47 -13.32
C LYS A 15 2.62 -1.03 -11.90
N ARG A 16 2.12 0.20 -11.76
CA ARG A 16 1.61 0.70 -10.46
C ARG A 16 0.34 -0.04 -10.05
N THR A 17 -0.56 -0.30 -10.99
CA THR A 17 -1.78 -1.09 -10.75
C THR A 17 -1.44 -2.51 -10.31
N GLN A 18 -0.57 -3.21 -11.06
CA GLN A 18 -0.11 -4.57 -10.71
C GLN A 18 0.48 -4.64 -9.31
N ARG A 19 1.40 -3.73 -8.98
CA ARG A 19 2.01 -3.70 -7.63
C ARG A 19 0.97 -3.44 -6.54
N ARG A 20 -0.05 -2.62 -6.81
CA ARG A 20 -1.12 -2.35 -5.85
C ARG A 20 -1.99 -3.58 -5.63
N GLU A 21 -2.32 -4.30 -6.71
CA GLU A 21 -3.07 -5.57 -6.65
C GLU A 21 -2.30 -6.61 -5.83
N GLU A 22 -1.01 -6.83 -6.13
CA GLU A 22 -0.14 -7.76 -5.38
C GLU A 22 -0.07 -7.44 -3.88
N LEU A 23 0.06 -6.16 -3.52
CA LEU A 23 0.12 -5.73 -2.12
C LEU A 23 -1.22 -5.93 -1.40
N TYR A 24 -2.32 -5.67 -2.09
CA TYR A 24 -3.66 -5.86 -1.53
C TYR A 24 -3.96 -7.34 -1.33
N GLU A 25 -3.62 -8.20 -2.30
CA GLU A 25 -3.74 -9.65 -2.16
C GLU A 25 -2.93 -10.15 -0.97
N ALA A 26 -1.66 -9.72 -0.84
CA ALA A 26 -0.82 -10.08 0.30
C ALA A 26 -1.38 -9.59 1.66
N GLU A 27 -2.02 -8.41 1.69
CA GLU A 27 -2.68 -7.90 2.90
C GLU A 27 -3.90 -8.75 3.28
N VAL A 28 -4.70 -9.17 2.31
CA VAL A 28 -5.85 -10.06 2.54
C VAL A 28 -5.38 -11.43 3.01
N ASP A 29 -4.38 -12.01 2.34
CA ASP A 29 -3.84 -13.33 2.70
C ASP A 29 -3.27 -13.33 4.13
N ALA A 30 -2.63 -12.25 4.57
CA ALA A 30 -2.10 -12.12 5.92
C ALA A 30 -3.21 -12.05 7.00
N LEU A 31 -4.44 -11.68 6.65
CA LEU A 31 -5.58 -11.68 7.59
C LEU A 31 -6.17 -13.08 7.80
N ASP A 32 -5.91 -14.03 6.91
CA ASP A 32 -6.42 -15.40 7.01
C ASP A 32 -5.62 -16.26 8.00
N ASP A 33 -4.38 -15.88 8.34
CA ASP A 33 -3.52 -16.57 9.31
C ASP A 33 -3.08 -15.64 10.46
N ASP A 34 -3.63 -15.87 11.65
CA ASP A 34 -3.29 -15.11 12.87
C ASP A 34 -1.79 -15.21 13.24
N GLU A 35 -1.06 -16.24 12.77
CA GLU A 35 0.39 -16.38 13.00
C GLU A 35 1.23 -15.41 12.17
N ASP A 36 0.72 -14.95 11.02
CA ASP A 36 1.40 -14.02 10.11
C ASP A 36 1.06 -12.55 10.40
N LEU A 37 0.07 -12.30 11.27
CA LEU A 37 -0.26 -10.97 11.72
C LEU A 37 0.88 -10.39 12.58
N PRO A 38 1.32 -9.15 12.30
CA PRO A 38 2.27 -8.49 13.18
C PRO A 38 1.65 -8.39 14.59
N PRO A 39 2.45 -8.55 15.65
CA PRO A 39 1.94 -8.38 17.01
C PRO A 39 1.30 -7.00 17.13
N PHE A 40 0.05 -6.95 17.59
CA PHE A 40 -0.58 -5.69 17.95
C PHE A 40 0.21 -5.11 19.11
N GLU A 41 1.18 -4.24 18.85
CA GLU A 41 1.86 -3.51 19.90
C GLU A 41 0.89 -2.44 20.42
N PRO A 42 0.33 -2.57 21.65
CA PRO A 42 -0.36 -1.45 22.26
C PRO A 42 0.71 -0.39 22.51
N THR A 43 0.81 0.59 21.61
CA THR A 43 1.79 1.66 21.73
C THR A 43 1.42 2.56 22.90
N ARG A 44 1.71 2.13 24.14
CA ARG A 44 1.59 2.97 25.33
C ARG A 44 2.53 4.18 25.26
N ASP A 45 3.58 4.09 24.46
CA ASP A 45 4.63 5.10 24.30
C ASP A 45 4.58 5.89 22.98
N ARG A 46 3.67 5.57 22.04
CA ARG A 46 3.39 6.47 20.90
C ARG A 46 2.07 7.18 21.15
N PRO A 47 2.08 8.49 21.49
CA PRO A 47 0.85 9.27 21.46
C PRO A 47 0.28 9.23 20.03
N PHE A 48 -1.05 9.18 19.93
CA PHE A 48 -1.75 9.34 18.66
C PHE A 48 -1.33 10.68 18.02
N LEU A 49 -0.43 10.65 17.04
CA LEU A 49 0.04 11.81 16.29
C LEU A 49 -0.99 12.15 15.21
N ALA A 50 -2.04 12.86 15.61
CA ALA A 50 -3.01 13.45 14.69
C ALA A 50 -2.37 14.44 13.68
N ASP A 51 -1.13 14.89 13.97
CA ASP A 51 -0.37 15.84 13.16
C ASP A 51 0.28 15.23 11.89
N GLU A 52 0.22 13.90 11.71
CA GLU A 52 0.70 13.23 10.48
C GLU A 52 -0.40 13.03 9.43
N LEU A 53 -1.66 13.34 9.72
CA LEU A 53 -2.71 13.30 8.71
C LEU A 53 -2.50 14.51 7.78
N PRO A 54 -2.16 14.31 6.49
CA PRO A 54 -2.06 15.44 5.57
C PRO A 54 -3.41 16.16 5.55
N ASP A 55 -3.37 17.48 5.72
CA ASP A 55 -4.57 18.31 5.61
C ASP A 55 -5.30 17.92 4.33
N ALA A 56 -6.58 17.57 4.48
CA ALA A 56 -7.43 17.31 3.32
C ALA A 56 -7.61 18.64 2.58
N GLU A 57 -6.83 18.85 1.50
CA GLU A 57 -7.10 19.91 0.52
C GLU A 57 -8.44 19.67 -0.21
#